data_AF-A0A8K0SB78-F1
#
_entry.id   AF-A0A8K0SB78-F1
#
_cell.length_a   1.000
_cell.length_b   1.000
_cell.length_c   1.000
_cell.angle_alpha   90.00
_cell.angle_beta   90.00
_cell.angle_gamma   90.00
#
_symmetry.space_group_name_H-M   'P 1'
#
loop_
_entity.id
_entity.type
_entity.pdbx_description
1 polymer ?
#
loop_
_entity_poly.entity_id
_entity_poly.type
_entity_poly.pdbx_seq_one_letter_code
_entity_poly.pdbx_strand_id
1 'polypeptide(L)'
;MSPHLLLNTSAASVVASRPSIIERLPDEVQRMVYSLLDYQSLIYLSTMNRHFHRAIDPQAMADPVDKTYFVMKAVKDFPQHRPNEKGHEFRPGNFECYICFRVRSPDHFDMYQPLSVHVDLQGQIVRARAPHHTDREVMLRRFCIDCGVKEGLHAPFHCLVTRTGRDLWPGCLRCPDCGGDCPFDLEERLEPDFLQGKRARGQLHTGASAA
;
A
#
# COMPACT_ATOMS: atom_id res chain seq x y z
N MET A 1 61.05 -4.34 40.69
CA MET A 1 59.72 -3.85 40.30
C MET A 1 59.42 -4.34 38.89
N SER A 2 58.64 -5.42 38.77
CA SER A 2 57.88 -5.82 37.56
C SER A 2 56.71 -4.84 37.34
N PRO A 3 55.98 -4.79 36.19
CA PRO A 3 55.76 -5.92 35.27
C PRO A 3 55.71 -5.65 33.76
N HIS A 4 55.81 -6.79 33.06
CA HIS A 4 55.26 -7.16 31.76
C HIS A 4 54.00 -6.39 31.31
N LEU A 5 54.00 -5.96 30.05
CA LEU A 5 52.77 -5.76 29.27
C LEU A 5 52.87 -6.58 27.97
N LEU A 6 52.35 -7.80 28.07
CA LEU A 6 51.93 -8.59 26.92
C LEU A 6 50.70 -7.89 26.32
N LEU A 7 50.85 -7.34 25.11
CA LEU A 7 49.71 -6.94 24.30
C LEU A 7 49.01 -8.23 23.83
N ASN A 8 47.97 -8.54 24.58
CA ASN A 8 47.03 -9.61 24.36
C ASN A 8 46.31 -9.37 23.03
N THR A 9 46.80 -9.99 21.95
CA THR A 9 46.00 -10.22 20.74
C THR A 9 44.86 -11.16 21.13
N SER A 10 43.78 -10.57 21.64
CA SER A 10 42.48 -11.24 21.68
C SER A 10 42.09 -11.50 20.23
N ALA A 11 42.38 -12.72 19.77
CA ALA A 11 41.67 -13.32 18.67
C ALA A 11 40.19 -13.27 19.05
N ALA A 12 39.50 -12.24 18.56
CA ALA A 12 38.06 -12.26 18.50
C ALA A 12 37.72 -13.49 17.66
N SER A 13 37.38 -14.56 18.37
CA SER A 13 36.75 -15.74 17.79
C SER A 13 35.50 -15.24 17.09
N VAL A 14 35.63 -14.99 15.79
CA VAL A 14 34.50 -14.91 14.89
C VAL A 14 33.92 -16.31 14.95
N VAL A 15 32.94 -16.51 15.84
CA VAL A 15 32.12 -17.70 15.83
C VAL A 15 31.46 -17.69 14.46
N ALA A 16 32.09 -18.39 13.52
CA ALA A 16 31.55 -18.58 12.19
C ALA A 16 30.22 -19.30 12.39
N SER A 17 29.14 -18.53 12.31
CA SER A 17 27.78 -19.06 12.36
C SER A 17 27.72 -20.14 11.28
N ARG A 18 27.63 -21.40 11.73
CA ARG A 18 27.52 -22.52 10.80
C ARG A 18 26.22 -22.33 10.04
N PRO A 19 26.24 -22.40 8.69
CA PRO A 19 25.03 -22.27 7.91
C PRO A 19 24.02 -23.32 8.34
N SER A 20 22.75 -22.94 8.42
CA SER A 20 21.67 -23.86 8.75
C SER A 20 21.60 -25.03 7.75
N ILE A 21 20.91 -26.12 8.09
CA ILE A 21 20.75 -27.25 7.16
C ILE A 21 20.10 -26.79 5.86
N ILE A 22 19.11 -25.88 5.94
CA ILE A 22 18.45 -25.31 4.77
C ILE A 22 19.43 -24.53 3.89
N GLU A 23 20.32 -23.73 4.47
CA GLU A 23 21.35 -22.99 3.74
C GLU A 23 22.32 -23.88 2.96
N ARG A 24 22.45 -25.14 3.35
CA ARG A 24 23.33 -26.12 2.70
C ARG A 24 22.65 -26.88 1.57
N LEU A 25 21.33 -26.77 1.43
CA LEU A 25 20.59 -27.40 0.35
C LEU A 25 20.81 -26.63 -0.96
N PRO A 26 20.77 -27.30 -2.13
CA PRO A 26 20.75 -26.61 -3.41
C PRO A 26 19.61 -25.58 -3.50
N ASP A 27 19.84 -24.45 -4.16
CA ASP A 27 18.88 -23.34 -4.25
C ASP A 27 17.51 -23.76 -4.80
N GLU A 28 17.48 -24.76 -5.69
CA GLU A 28 16.24 -25.32 -6.22
C GLU A 28 15.42 -26.02 -5.15
N VAL A 29 16.07 -26.81 -4.29
CA VAL A 29 15.41 -27.49 -3.16
C VAL A 29 14.95 -26.47 -2.12
N GLN A 30 15.77 -25.44 -1.86
CA GLN A 30 15.35 -24.34 -0.98
C GLN A 30 14.09 -23.65 -1.52
N ARG A 31 14.06 -23.29 -2.81
CA ARG A 31 12.90 -22.67 -3.46
C ARG A 31 11.66 -23.57 -3.43
N MET A 32 11.82 -24.88 -3.65
CA MET A 32 10.72 -25.84 -3.50
C MET A 32 10.16 -25.83 -2.07
N VAL A 33 11.02 -25.88 -1.05
CA VAL A 33 10.58 -25.82 0.35
C VAL A 33 9.85 -24.52 0.63
N TYR A 34 10.38 -23.37 0.21
CA TYR A 34 9.74 -22.07 0.42
C TYR A 34 8.40 -21.96 -0.33
N SER A 35 8.25 -22.57 -1.49
CA SER A 35 7.00 -22.55 -2.25
C SER A 35 5.83 -23.28 -1.57
N LEU A 36 6.12 -24.12 -0.57
CA LEU A 36 5.11 -24.83 0.22
C LEU A 36 4.68 -24.07 1.48
N LEU A 37 5.31 -22.93 1.77
CA LEU A 37 5.02 -22.15 2.96
C LEU A 37 3.93 -21.11 2.68
N ASP A 38 3.09 -20.90 3.69
CA ASP A 38 2.12 -19.81 3.66
C ASP A 38 2.82 -18.44 3.80
N TYR A 39 2.11 -17.40 3.40
CA TYR A 39 2.58 -16.04 3.38
C TYR A 39 3.03 -15.58 4.76
N GLN A 40 2.32 -15.98 5.82
CA GLN A 40 2.70 -15.69 7.20
C GLN A 40 4.05 -16.31 7.57
N SER A 41 4.27 -17.59 7.25
CA SER A 41 5.55 -18.27 7.52
C SER A 41 6.69 -17.67 6.70
N LEU A 42 6.44 -17.30 5.43
CA LEU A 42 7.43 -16.63 4.60
C LEU A 42 7.84 -15.27 5.18
N ILE A 43 6.88 -14.45 5.64
CA ILE A 43 7.17 -13.21 6.35
C ILE A 43 8.02 -13.50 7.59
N TYR A 44 7.59 -14.44 8.43
CA TYR A 44 8.30 -14.77 9.66
C TYR A 44 9.76 -15.18 9.37
N LEU A 45 9.97 -16.15 8.47
CA LEU A 45 11.30 -16.61 8.09
C LEU A 45 12.18 -15.50 7.52
N SER A 46 11.62 -14.62 6.68
CA SER A 46 12.36 -13.49 6.09
C SER A 46 12.93 -12.50 7.13
N THR A 47 12.44 -12.55 8.37
CA THR A 47 12.89 -11.69 9.48
C THR A 47 13.83 -12.40 10.47
N MET A 48 14.06 -13.72 10.32
CA MET A 48 14.84 -14.50 11.28
C MET A 48 16.35 -14.31 11.15
N ASN A 49 16.89 -14.30 9.92
CA ASN A 49 18.32 -14.17 9.70
C ASN A 49 18.66 -13.55 8.33
N ARG A 50 19.94 -13.21 8.13
CA ARG A 50 20.44 -12.57 6.90
C ARG A 50 20.30 -13.44 5.65
N HIS A 51 20.38 -14.77 5.78
CA HIS A 51 20.20 -15.68 4.66
C HIS A 51 18.75 -15.63 4.18
N PHE A 52 17.79 -15.91 5.07
CA PHE A 52 16.37 -15.90 4.75
C PHE A 52 15.88 -14.52 4.31
N HIS A 53 16.40 -13.44 4.91
CA HIS A 53 16.07 -12.10 4.48
C HIS A 53 16.43 -11.82 3.00
N ARG A 54 17.48 -12.47 2.49
CA ARG A 54 17.91 -12.33 1.08
C ARG A 54 17.24 -13.35 0.16
N ALA A 55 17.02 -14.57 0.66
CA ALA A 55 16.52 -15.68 -0.14
C ALA A 55 15.00 -15.68 -0.29
N ILE A 56 14.27 -15.09 0.66
CA ILE A 56 12.80 -15.14 0.71
C ILE A 56 12.23 -13.75 0.40
N ASP A 57 11.48 -13.66 -0.69
CA ASP A 57 10.58 -12.54 -0.97
C ASP A 57 9.12 -13.03 -0.80
N PRO A 58 8.48 -12.76 0.35
CA PRO A 58 7.12 -13.22 0.60
C PRO A 58 6.11 -12.70 -0.43
N GLN A 59 6.36 -11.50 -1.00
CA GLN A 59 5.45 -10.88 -1.98
C GLN A 59 5.56 -11.56 -3.35
N ALA A 60 6.74 -12.04 -3.74
CA ALA A 60 6.91 -12.78 -4.98
C ALA A 60 6.53 -14.26 -4.83
N MET A 61 6.74 -14.86 -3.66
CA MET A 61 6.65 -16.31 -3.46
C MET A 61 5.27 -16.83 -3.06
N ALA A 62 4.53 -16.08 -2.23
CA ALA A 62 3.28 -16.62 -1.70
C ALA A 62 2.12 -16.57 -2.71
N ASP A 63 1.14 -17.45 -2.50
CA ASP A 63 -0.08 -17.49 -3.30
C ASP A 63 -0.95 -16.22 -3.08
N PRO A 64 -1.55 -15.63 -4.13
CA PRO A 64 -2.38 -14.43 -3.99
C PRO A 64 -3.63 -14.60 -3.10
N VAL A 65 -4.24 -15.79 -3.07
CA VAL A 65 -5.41 -16.08 -2.22
C VAL A 65 -4.98 -16.10 -0.75
N ASP A 66 -3.84 -16.72 -0.46
CA ASP A 66 -3.28 -16.76 0.89
C ASP A 66 -2.90 -15.35 1.39
N LYS A 67 -2.25 -14.52 0.56
CA LYS A 67 -1.98 -13.11 0.89
C LYS A 67 -3.26 -12.32 1.20
N THR A 68 -4.32 -12.57 0.44
CA THR A 68 -5.64 -11.96 0.66
C THR A 68 -6.22 -12.39 2.00
N TYR A 69 -6.19 -13.68 2.31
CA TYR A 69 -6.67 -14.21 3.58
C TYR A 69 -5.88 -13.63 4.77
N PHE A 70 -4.55 -13.57 4.65
CA PHE A 70 -3.67 -13.00 5.67
C PHE A 70 -4.05 -11.56 6.02
N VAL A 71 -4.23 -10.68 5.02
CA VAL A 71 -4.54 -9.27 5.29
C VAL A 71 -5.96 -9.08 5.84
N MET A 72 -6.93 -9.87 5.37
CA MET A 72 -8.30 -9.87 5.91
C MET A 72 -8.32 -10.31 7.37
N LYS A 73 -7.59 -11.39 7.68
CA LYS A 73 -7.41 -11.88 9.04
C LYS A 73 -6.73 -10.82 9.92
N ALA A 74 -5.72 -10.14 9.40
CA ALA A 74 -5.02 -9.09 10.12
C ALA A 74 -5.98 -7.96 10.56
N VAL A 75 -6.80 -7.42 9.66
CA VAL A 75 -7.76 -6.35 10.01
C VAL A 75 -8.79 -6.80 11.05
N LYS A 76 -9.25 -8.06 10.96
CA LYS A 76 -10.30 -8.60 11.84
C LYS A 76 -9.78 -8.94 13.24
N ASP A 77 -8.67 -9.65 13.32
CA ASP A 77 -8.25 -10.33 14.55
C ASP A 77 -7.47 -9.40 15.49
N PHE A 78 -6.78 -8.40 14.94
CA PHE A 78 -5.91 -7.51 15.72
C PHE A 78 -6.64 -6.24 16.18
N PRO A 79 -6.80 -6.02 17.51
CA PRO A 79 -7.57 -4.90 18.05
C PRO A 79 -7.09 -3.52 17.60
N GLN A 80 -5.79 -3.33 17.36
CA GLN A 80 -5.22 -2.06 16.93
C GLN A 80 -5.72 -1.58 15.56
N HIS A 81 -6.35 -2.45 14.77
CA HIS A 81 -6.90 -2.11 13.46
C HIS A 81 -8.39 -1.77 13.51
N ARG A 82 -9.06 -2.02 14.63
CA ARG A 82 -10.49 -1.77 14.77
C ARG A 82 -10.77 -0.28 14.88
N PRO A 83 -11.88 0.20 14.31
CA PRO A 83 -12.34 1.56 14.57
C PRO A 83 -12.65 1.73 16.05
N ASN A 84 -12.42 2.94 16.56
CA ASN A 84 -12.83 3.34 17.89
C ASN A 84 -13.67 4.62 17.79
N GLU A 85 -14.95 4.49 18.11
CA GLU A 85 -15.92 5.59 18.16
C GLU A 85 -16.13 6.10 19.60
N LYS A 86 -15.47 5.51 20.60
CA LYS A 86 -15.65 5.84 22.02
C LYS A 86 -14.62 6.87 22.49
N GLY A 87 -15.11 7.96 23.08
CA GLY A 87 -14.31 9.01 23.70
C GLY A 87 -14.07 10.22 22.79
N HIS A 88 -13.14 11.09 23.18
CA HIS A 88 -12.81 12.31 22.44
C HIS A 88 -11.93 12.08 21.19
N GLU A 89 -11.55 10.83 20.90
CA GLU A 89 -10.61 10.49 19.83
C GLU A 89 -11.26 9.52 18.83
N PHE A 90 -11.97 10.07 17.84
CA PHE A 90 -12.52 9.29 16.74
C PHE A 90 -11.37 8.67 15.92
N ARG A 91 -11.30 7.34 15.89
CA ARG A 91 -10.31 6.59 15.08
C ARG A 91 -11.05 5.73 14.05
N PRO A 92 -10.87 5.97 12.73
CA PRO A 92 -11.59 5.23 11.68
C PRO A 92 -11.23 3.74 11.56
N GLY A 93 -10.21 3.28 12.30
CA GLY A 93 -9.60 1.96 12.11
C GLY A 93 -8.59 1.97 10.96
N ASN A 94 -7.75 0.93 10.90
CA ASN A 94 -6.81 0.77 9.79
C ASN A 94 -7.49 -0.01 8.66
N PHE A 95 -6.93 0.09 7.46
CA PHE A 95 -7.47 -0.57 6.27
C PHE A 95 -6.45 -1.48 5.60
N GLU A 96 -6.94 -2.51 4.93
CA GLU A 96 -6.16 -3.42 4.12
C GLU A 96 -5.94 -2.89 2.69
N CYS A 97 -4.71 -3.03 2.20
CA CYS A 97 -4.39 -2.85 0.79
C CYS A 97 -4.26 -4.23 0.13
N TYR A 98 -5.03 -4.48 -0.92
CA TYR A 98 -5.00 -5.77 -1.65
C TYR A 98 -3.95 -5.82 -2.77
N ILE A 99 -3.16 -4.76 -2.96
CA ILE A 99 -2.03 -4.76 -3.91
C ILE A 99 -0.72 -5.12 -3.19
N CYS A 100 -0.43 -4.49 -2.04
CA CYS A 100 0.76 -4.82 -1.24
C CYS A 100 0.48 -5.74 -0.04
N PHE A 101 -0.77 -6.14 0.18
CA PHE A 101 -1.18 -7.06 1.25
C PHE A 101 -0.71 -6.62 2.65
N ARG A 102 -0.88 -5.32 2.94
CA ARG A 102 -0.55 -4.70 4.23
C ARG A 102 -1.76 -3.98 4.80
N VAL A 103 -1.83 -3.93 6.13
CA VAL A 103 -2.77 -3.08 6.86
C VAL A 103 -2.09 -1.75 7.17
N ARG A 104 -2.73 -0.63 6.81
CA ARG A 104 -2.18 0.73 6.94
C ARG A 104 -3.20 1.66 7.59
N SER A 105 -2.73 2.77 8.15
CA SER A 105 -3.58 3.80 8.71
C SER A 105 -4.40 4.52 7.61
N PRO A 106 -5.52 5.17 7.97
CA PRO A 106 -6.43 5.85 7.03
C PRO A 106 -5.76 6.86 6.08
N ASP A 107 -4.67 7.48 6.51
CA ASP A 107 -3.92 8.47 5.75
C ASP A 107 -3.19 7.91 4.53
N HIS A 108 -3.03 6.59 4.45
CA HIS A 108 -2.46 5.93 3.27
C HIS A 108 -3.52 5.56 2.23
N PHE A 109 -4.78 5.93 2.44
CA PHE A 109 -5.88 5.59 1.56
C PHE A 109 -6.60 6.83 1.09
N ASP A 110 -6.79 6.94 -0.22
CA ASP A 110 -7.67 7.93 -0.81
C ASP A 110 -9.13 7.67 -0.42
N MET A 111 -9.87 8.75 -0.23
CA MET A 111 -11.31 8.80 0.02
C MET A 111 -12.09 8.41 -1.25
N TYR A 112 -11.56 8.75 -2.43
CA TYR A 112 -12.22 8.61 -3.72
C TYR A 112 -11.57 7.55 -4.63
N GLN A 113 -11.32 6.36 -4.09
CA GLN A 113 -10.72 5.28 -4.87
C GLN A 113 -11.61 4.82 -6.02
N PRO A 114 -11.05 4.60 -7.23
CA PRO A 114 -11.78 3.98 -8.34
C PRO A 114 -12.25 2.58 -7.93
N LEU A 115 -13.50 2.27 -8.29
CA LEU A 115 -14.13 0.98 -7.99
C LEU A 115 -13.83 -0.08 -9.05
N SER A 116 -13.50 0.34 -10.27
CA SER A 116 -13.16 -0.54 -11.38
C SER A 116 -12.15 0.12 -12.32
N VAL A 117 -11.47 -0.70 -13.12
CA VAL A 117 -10.60 -0.28 -14.22
C VAL A 117 -10.76 -1.21 -15.40
N HIS A 118 -10.44 -0.71 -16.58
CA HIS A 118 -10.35 -1.53 -17.79
C HIS A 118 -8.91 -2.03 -17.95
N VAL A 119 -8.77 -3.32 -18.25
CA VAL A 119 -7.49 -3.94 -18.60
C VAL A 119 -7.53 -4.49 -20.03
N ASP A 120 -6.42 -4.38 -20.74
CA ASP A 120 -6.28 -4.94 -22.08
C ASP A 120 -6.07 -6.47 -22.05
N LEU A 121 -5.87 -7.07 -23.22
CA LEU A 121 -5.64 -8.51 -23.38
C LEU A 121 -4.34 -9.00 -22.72
N GLN A 122 -3.41 -8.08 -22.45
CA GLN A 122 -2.14 -8.33 -21.75
C GLN A 122 -2.26 -8.10 -20.24
N GLY A 123 -3.45 -7.73 -19.76
CA GLY A 123 -3.71 -7.44 -18.35
C GLY A 123 -3.18 -6.08 -17.88
N GLN A 124 -2.79 -5.19 -18.80
CA GLN A 124 -2.33 -3.84 -18.47
C GLN A 124 -3.50 -2.88 -18.35
N ILE A 125 -3.40 -1.92 -17.43
CA ILE A 125 -4.45 -0.92 -17.19
C ILE A 125 -4.53 0.05 -18.36
N VAL A 126 -5.73 0.21 -18.93
CA VAL A 126 -6.01 1.14 -20.03
C VAL A 126 -6.21 2.55 -19.47
N ARG A 127 -5.40 3.53 -19.91
CA ARG A 127 -5.45 4.93 -19.40
C ARG A 127 -5.47 6.00 -20.48
N ALA A 128 -4.68 5.82 -21.53
CA ALA A 128 -4.46 6.85 -22.56
C ALA A 128 -5.48 6.79 -23.72
N ARG A 129 -6.46 5.89 -23.64
CA ARG A 129 -7.49 5.71 -24.66
C ARG A 129 -8.80 5.30 -24.03
N ALA A 130 -9.89 5.50 -24.76
CA ALA A 130 -11.17 4.93 -24.41
C ALA A 130 -11.08 3.38 -24.39
N PRO A 131 -11.85 2.72 -23.49
CA PRO A 131 -11.98 1.26 -23.50
C PRO A 131 -12.47 0.75 -24.86
N HIS A 132 -11.88 -0.35 -25.30
CA HIS A 132 -12.24 -1.09 -26.50
C HIS A 132 -13.06 -2.33 -26.11
N HIS A 133 -13.78 -2.93 -27.06
CA HIS A 133 -14.65 -4.08 -26.79
C HIS A 133 -13.89 -5.35 -26.31
N THR A 134 -12.57 -5.40 -26.54
CA THR A 134 -11.68 -6.48 -26.07
C THR A 134 -11.16 -6.24 -24.66
N ASP A 135 -11.31 -5.03 -24.14
CA ASP A 135 -10.84 -4.69 -22.80
C ASP A 135 -11.85 -5.23 -21.79
N ARG A 136 -11.34 -5.74 -20.67
CA ARG A 136 -12.17 -6.27 -19.59
C ARG A 136 -12.23 -5.29 -18.45
N GLU A 137 -13.44 -4.97 -17.99
CA GLU A 137 -13.62 -4.27 -16.74
C GLU A 137 -13.34 -5.21 -15.55
N VAL A 138 -12.51 -4.75 -14.61
CA VAL A 138 -12.13 -5.47 -13.40
C VAL A 138 -12.49 -4.62 -12.20
N MET A 139 -13.21 -5.22 -11.25
CA MET A 139 -13.53 -4.59 -9.96
C MET A 139 -12.28 -4.55 -9.08
N LEU A 140 -12.00 -3.37 -8.53
CA LEU A 140 -10.90 -3.15 -7.62
C LEU A 140 -11.36 -3.35 -6.18
N ARG A 141 -10.52 -4.03 -5.40
CA ARG A 141 -10.58 -3.93 -3.94
C ARG A 141 -9.76 -2.73 -3.49
N ARG A 142 -9.89 -2.38 -2.21
CA ARG A 142 -9.15 -1.26 -1.60
C ARG A 142 -7.63 -1.37 -1.84
N PHE A 143 -7.00 -0.25 -2.12
CA PHE A 143 -5.55 -0.15 -2.24
C PHE A 143 -5.02 1.11 -1.56
N CYS A 144 -3.76 1.09 -1.11
CA CYS A 144 -3.13 2.29 -0.58
C CYS A 144 -2.68 3.21 -1.72
N ILE A 145 -2.56 4.50 -1.43
CA ILE A 145 -2.17 5.55 -2.39
C ILE A 145 -0.89 5.16 -3.11
N ASP A 146 0.15 4.72 -2.39
CA ASP A 146 1.43 4.31 -3.00
C ASP A 146 1.26 3.22 -4.07
N CYS A 147 0.44 2.21 -3.78
CA CYS A 147 0.13 1.15 -4.73
C CYS A 147 -0.70 1.68 -5.90
N GLY A 148 -1.69 2.53 -5.61
CA GLY A 148 -2.50 3.18 -6.64
C GLY A 148 -1.66 4.04 -7.58
N VAL A 149 -0.64 4.74 -7.09
CA VAL A 149 0.27 5.53 -7.92
C VAL A 149 1.20 4.62 -8.73
N LYS A 150 1.78 3.60 -8.10
CA LYS A 150 2.69 2.65 -8.76
C LYS A 150 2.00 1.87 -9.88
N GLU A 151 0.80 1.36 -9.61
CA GLU A 151 -0.06 0.69 -10.58
C GLU A 151 -0.85 1.70 -11.43
N GLY A 152 -0.60 3.01 -11.26
CA GLY A 152 -1.26 4.18 -11.86
C GLY A 152 -2.79 4.11 -11.99
N LEU A 153 -3.42 3.58 -10.94
CA LEU A 153 -4.83 3.73 -10.62
C LEU A 153 -5.17 5.17 -10.19
N HIS A 154 -4.17 5.95 -9.77
CA HIS A 154 -4.29 7.38 -9.57
C HIS A 154 -3.69 8.14 -10.75
N ALA A 155 -4.41 9.14 -11.27
CA ALA A 155 -3.90 10.02 -12.30
C ALA A 155 -2.76 10.89 -11.74
N PRO A 156 -1.66 11.10 -12.49
CA PRO A 156 -0.63 12.05 -12.12
C PRO A 156 -1.22 13.44 -11.89
N PHE A 157 -0.65 14.20 -10.94
CA PHE A 157 -1.04 15.59 -10.65
C PHE A 157 -2.50 15.77 -10.20
N HIS A 158 -3.19 14.71 -9.81
CA HIS A 158 -4.55 14.81 -9.27
C HIS A 158 -4.49 14.93 -7.75
N CYS A 159 -5.12 15.94 -7.16
CA CYS A 159 -5.23 16.03 -5.70
C CYS A 159 -6.06 14.84 -5.17
N LEU A 160 -5.46 14.07 -4.27
CA LEU A 160 -6.12 12.99 -3.53
C LEU A 160 -6.53 13.51 -2.17
N VAL A 161 -7.68 13.05 -1.67
CA VAL A 161 -8.12 13.36 -0.31
C VAL A 161 -7.97 12.10 0.50
N THR A 162 -7.05 12.07 1.45
CA THR A 162 -6.89 10.90 2.33
C THR A 162 -8.17 10.64 3.13
N ARG A 163 -8.36 9.43 3.66
CA ARG A 163 -9.49 9.14 4.58
C ARG A 163 -9.43 9.89 5.91
N THR A 164 -8.34 10.61 6.18
CA THR A 164 -8.26 11.58 7.29
C THR A 164 -8.71 12.99 6.91
N GLY A 165 -9.10 13.23 5.66
CA GLY A 165 -9.48 14.55 5.15
C GLY A 165 -8.30 15.46 4.78
N ARG A 166 -7.07 14.91 4.73
CA ARG A 166 -5.88 15.64 4.28
C ARG A 166 -5.72 15.54 2.76
N ASP A 167 -5.40 16.65 2.12
CA ASP A 167 -5.08 16.70 0.69
C ASP A 167 -3.64 16.25 0.43
N LEU A 168 -3.43 15.51 -0.66
CA LEU A 168 -2.15 14.95 -1.06
C LEU A 168 -2.01 14.98 -2.59
N TRP A 169 -0.85 15.41 -3.09
CA TRP A 169 -0.55 15.47 -4.52
C TRP A 169 0.42 14.36 -4.93
N PRO A 170 -0.04 13.30 -5.63
CA PRO A 170 0.81 12.24 -6.14
C PRO A 170 1.72 12.77 -7.23
N GLY A 171 3.03 12.83 -6.94
CA GLY A 171 4.05 13.40 -7.83
C GLY A 171 4.76 14.62 -7.26
N CYS A 172 4.26 15.22 -6.18
CA CYS A 172 4.95 16.29 -5.47
C CYS A 172 5.96 15.73 -4.44
N LEU A 173 7.00 15.04 -4.92
CA LEU A 173 8.26 14.97 -4.19
C LEU A 173 9.02 16.26 -4.49
N ARG A 174 8.70 17.33 -3.74
CA ARG A 174 9.31 18.67 -3.81
C ARG A 174 9.17 19.39 -5.16
N CYS A 175 8.69 20.62 -5.12
CA CYS A 175 8.81 21.51 -6.28
C CYS A 175 10.29 21.61 -6.71
N PRO A 176 10.64 21.42 -8.01
CA PRO A 176 12.00 21.58 -8.48
C PRO A 176 12.54 23.01 -8.33
N ASP A 177 11.66 24.01 -8.23
CA ASP A 177 12.01 25.41 -8.04
C ASP A 177 12.07 25.84 -6.56
N CYS A 178 11.21 25.28 -5.68
CA CYS A 178 11.07 25.71 -4.28
C CYS A 178 11.59 24.69 -3.24
N GLY A 179 11.80 23.43 -3.61
CA GLY A 179 12.27 22.37 -2.71
C GLY A 179 11.32 21.99 -1.55
N GLY A 180 10.12 22.58 -1.49
CA GLY A 180 9.13 22.37 -0.44
C GLY A 180 7.81 21.76 -0.93
N ASP A 181 6.88 21.59 0.01
CA ASP A 181 5.48 21.20 -0.22
C ASP A 181 4.68 22.44 -0.64
N CYS A 182 4.95 22.94 -1.84
CA CYS A 182 4.28 24.13 -2.36
C CYS A 182 2.79 23.80 -2.67
N PRO A 183 1.80 24.60 -2.19
CA PRO A 183 0.41 24.48 -2.59
C PRO A 183 0.30 25.07 -4.00
N PHE A 184 0.22 24.21 -5.03
CA PHE A 184 0.01 24.70 -6.38
C PHE A 184 -1.46 25.09 -6.56
N ASP A 185 -1.73 26.39 -6.51
CA ASP A 185 -2.88 26.99 -7.20
C ASP A 185 -2.67 26.76 -8.70
N LEU A 186 -3.43 25.83 -9.26
CA LEU A 186 -3.56 25.64 -10.71
C LEU A 186 -4.87 26.26 -11.19
N GLU A 187 -5.06 27.55 -10.89
CA GLU A 187 -5.96 28.41 -11.65
C GLU A 187 -5.28 28.72 -12.99
N GLU A 188 -5.36 27.78 -13.95
CA GLU A 188 -5.32 27.99 -15.42
C GLU A 188 -4.97 26.69 -16.15
N ARG A 189 -6.00 25.84 -16.35
CA ARG A 189 -6.30 25.08 -17.58
C ARG A 189 -7.42 24.08 -17.30
N LEU A 190 -8.58 24.63 -16.97
CA LEU A 190 -9.85 23.92 -17.15
C LEU A 190 -10.37 24.30 -18.54
N GLU A 191 -10.30 23.36 -19.48
CA GLU A 191 -11.26 23.32 -20.59
C GLU A 191 -12.67 23.24 -19.97
N PRO A 192 -13.60 24.15 -20.33
CA PRO A 192 -14.81 24.36 -19.54
C PRO A 192 -15.96 23.47 -20.02
N ASP A 193 -15.85 22.13 -19.90
CA ASP A 193 -16.96 21.24 -20.34
C ASP A 193 -17.41 20.18 -19.33
N PHE A 194 -16.91 20.17 -18.08
CA PHE A 194 -17.33 19.17 -17.08
C PHE A 194 -18.20 19.71 -15.92
N LEU A 195 -18.68 20.96 -16.02
CA LEU A 195 -19.58 21.58 -15.03
C LEU A 195 -21.02 21.76 -15.56
N GLN A 196 -21.56 20.75 -16.23
CA GLN A 196 -23.02 20.63 -16.46
C GLN A 196 -23.51 19.27 -15.98
N GLY A 197 -23.51 19.09 -14.66
CA GLY A 197 -24.05 17.87 -14.08
C GLY A 197 -23.95 17.79 -12.58
N LYS A 198 -24.38 18.83 -11.85
CA LYS A 198 -24.81 18.78 -10.43
C LYS A 198 -25.11 20.18 -9.87
N ARG A 199 -26.09 20.89 -10.44
CA ARG A 199 -26.83 21.97 -9.74
C ARG A 199 -28.28 22.05 -10.23
N ALA A 200 -29.13 21.19 -9.66
CA ALA A 200 -30.52 21.53 -9.40
C ALA A 200 -30.70 21.34 -7.89
N ARG A 201 -30.48 22.38 -7.07
CA ARG A 201 -31.52 23.33 -6.62
C ARG A 201 -32.88 22.66 -6.41
N GLY A 202 -33.16 22.41 -5.13
CA GLY A 202 -34.51 22.23 -4.58
C GLY A 202 -34.51 22.81 -3.17
N GLN A 203 -34.46 24.13 -3.06
CA GLN A 203 -34.72 24.85 -1.81
C GLN A 203 -36.16 25.38 -1.85
N LEU A 204 -36.89 25.12 -0.77
CA LEU A 204 -37.98 25.92 -0.19
C LEU A 204 -39.31 26.05 -0.96
N HIS A 205 -40.36 25.48 -0.36
CA HIS A 205 -41.63 26.18 -0.19
C HIS A 205 -42.16 25.98 1.23
N THR A 206 -41.96 27.02 2.05
CA THR A 206 -42.88 27.38 3.13
C THR A 206 -44.13 28.02 2.50
N GLY A 207 -45.32 27.57 2.91
CA GLY A 207 -46.58 28.19 2.51
C GLY A 207 -47.77 27.49 3.16
N ALA A 208 -48.47 28.20 4.04
CA ALA A 208 -49.65 27.77 4.77
C ALA A 208 -50.94 27.84 3.92
N SER A 209 -51.94 27.05 4.32
CA SER A 209 -53.36 27.45 4.54
C SER A 209 -54.43 26.57 3.87
N ALA A 210 -55.40 26.19 4.72
CA ALA A 210 -56.83 25.98 4.51
C ALA A 210 -57.36 24.94 3.49
N ALA A 211 -57.96 23.87 4.02
CA ALA A 211 -59.41 23.62 3.97
C ALA A 211 -59.80 22.62 5.07
#